data_AF-A0A5B8FXJ7-F1
#
_entry.id   AF-A0A5B8FXJ7-F1
#
_cell.length_a   1.000
_cell.length_b   1.000
_cell.length_c   1.000
_cell.angle_alpha   90.00
_cell.angle_beta   90.00
_cell.angle_gamma   90.00
#
_symmetry.space_group_name_H-M   'P 1'
#
loop_
_entity.id
_entity.type
_entity.pdbx_description
1 polymer ?
#
loop_
_entity_poly.entity_id
_entity_poly.type
_entity_poly.pdbx_seq_one_letter_code
_entity_poly.pdbx_strand_id
1 'polypeptide(L)'
;MARGITLVGGSRNDTLVGGNDDDSIWGWGGNDVLTGKQGDDILVAGFGNDILFGGAGDDLLYGDAGLDTIYGGDGDDVLLGGPGGDALYGDAGNDIFVGYETYGVGPNTIDGGAGFDVLSWQDAVESLAFRVDLGAGLLSSARAPATASPASRRWSARSETTCSSAAPISASSTAAAATATSTPTRSAAPTTTPTRRTSPP
;
A
#
# COMPACT_ATOMS: atom_id res chain seq x y z
N MET A 1 -4.40 18.92 -30.93
CA MET A 1 -4.34 18.48 -29.53
C MET A 1 -5.68 17.84 -29.27
N ALA A 2 -5.71 16.51 -29.16
CA ALA A 2 -6.87 15.85 -28.60
C ALA A 2 -6.98 16.29 -27.14
N ARG A 3 -8.21 16.37 -26.64
CA ARG A 3 -8.52 16.71 -25.26
C ARG A 3 -9.11 15.45 -24.68
N GLY A 4 -8.69 15.09 -23.47
CA GLY A 4 -9.30 14.03 -22.70
C GLY A 4 -10.83 14.14 -22.67
N ILE A 5 -11.46 12.99 -22.52
CA ILE A 5 -12.90 12.79 -22.55
C ILE A 5 -13.42 12.51 -21.14
N THR A 6 -14.68 12.91 -20.92
CA THR A 6 -15.40 12.58 -19.69
C THR A 6 -16.46 11.53 -20.00
N LEU A 7 -16.36 10.37 -19.38
CA LEU A 7 -17.35 9.30 -19.44
C LEU A 7 -18.11 9.23 -18.12
N VAL A 8 -19.42 9.05 -18.20
CA VAL A 8 -20.28 8.89 -17.04
C VAL A 8 -21.23 7.73 -17.30
N GLY A 9 -21.20 6.75 -16.41
CA GLY A 9 -22.14 5.64 -16.35
C GLY A 9 -23.46 6.03 -15.70
N GLY A 10 -24.09 5.05 -15.05
CA GLY A 10 -25.38 5.20 -14.39
C GLY A 10 -25.51 4.30 -13.17
N SER A 11 -26.72 3.78 -12.93
CA SER A 11 -27.00 2.90 -11.78
C SER A 11 -26.98 1.42 -12.15
N ARG A 12 -26.36 1.07 -13.27
CA ARG A 12 -26.27 -0.28 -13.82
C ARG A 12 -24.81 -0.57 -14.11
N ASN A 13 -24.49 -1.85 -14.24
CA ASN A 13 -23.18 -2.31 -14.68
C ASN A 13 -22.81 -1.71 -16.05
N ASP A 14 -21.80 -0.88 -16.05
CA ASP A 14 -21.27 -0.18 -17.21
C ASP A 14 -19.87 -0.69 -17.60
N THR A 15 -19.50 -0.46 -18.86
CA THR A 15 -18.13 -0.67 -19.35
C THR A 15 -17.68 0.60 -20.02
N LEU A 16 -16.79 1.33 -19.36
CA LEU A 16 -16.36 2.67 -19.74
C LEU A 16 -14.87 2.62 -20.08
N VAL A 17 -14.52 3.12 -21.25
CA VAL A 17 -13.15 3.04 -21.78
C VAL A 17 -12.73 4.40 -22.31
N GLY A 18 -11.63 4.91 -21.77
CA GLY A 18 -10.95 6.12 -22.19
C GLY A 18 -10.25 6.01 -23.55
N GLY A 19 -9.48 7.04 -23.85
CA GLY A 19 -8.70 7.31 -25.04
C GLY A 19 -7.21 7.13 -24.80
N ASN A 20 -6.40 8.06 -25.31
CA ASN A 20 -4.96 8.04 -25.08
C ASN A 20 -4.49 9.37 -24.45
N ASP A 21 -5.42 10.12 -23.88
CA ASP A 21 -5.22 11.43 -23.29
C ASP A 21 -5.86 11.39 -21.89
N ASP A 22 -5.50 12.33 -21.02
CA ASP A 22 -5.97 12.43 -19.62
C ASP A 22 -7.51 12.48 -19.48
N ASP A 23 -8.12 11.37 -19.10
CA ASP A 23 -9.57 11.18 -19.08
C ASP A 23 -10.18 11.28 -17.68
N SER A 24 -11.51 11.39 -17.63
CA SER A 24 -12.27 11.31 -16.38
C SER A 24 -13.46 10.36 -16.55
N ILE A 25 -13.49 9.27 -15.78
CA ILE A 25 -14.42 8.17 -15.96
C ILE A 25 -15.16 7.88 -14.65
N TRP A 26 -16.48 8.05 -14.63
CA TRP A 26 -17.31 7.89 -13.43
C TRP A 26 -18.36 6.78 -13.64
N GLY A 27 -18.29 5.68 -12.86
CA GLY A 27 -19.21 4.52 -12.96
C GLY A 27 -20.57 4.76 -12.31
N TRP A 28 -20.56 5.41 -11.13
CA TRP A 28 -21.69 5.65 -10.22
C TRP A 28 -22.17 4.44 -9.44
N GLY A 29 -22.93 3.53 -10.06
CA GLY A 29 -23.42 2.39 -9.30
C GLY A 29 -23.77 1.21 -10.18
N GLY A 30 -23.69 0.01 -9.61
CA GLY A 30 -23.62 -1.21 -10.40
C GLY A 30 -22.21 -1.78 -10.30
N ASN A 31 -21.98 -2.93 -10.92
CA ASN A 31 -20.64 -3.51 -10.97
C ASN A 31 -20.01 -3.12 -12.32
N ASP A 32 -19.12 -2.17 -12.30
CA ASP A 32 -18.60 -1.47 -13.45
C ASP A 32 -17.19 -1.95 -13.82
N VAL A 33 -16.84 -1.75 -15.10
CA VAL A 33 -15.48 -1.93 -15.61
C VAL A 33 -15.01 -0.62 -16.23
N LEU A 34 -14.01 0.00 -15.63
CA LEU A 34 -13.45 1.29 -16.03
C LEU A 34 -12.02 1.09 -16.54
N THR A 35 -11.66 1.72 -17.66
CA THR A 35 -10.32 1.64 -18.24
C THR A 35 -9.87 3.00 -18.75
N GLY A 36 -8.76 3.54 -18.23
CA GLY A 36 -8.16 4.82 -18.65
C GLY A 36 -7.39 4.71 -19.96
N LYS A 37 -6.38 3.83 -19.98
CA LYS A 37 -5.43 3.46 -21.05
C LYS A 37 -4.12 4.24 -21.06
N GLN A 38 -4.06 5.43 -21.66
CA GLN A 38 -2.83 6.22 -21.73
C GLN A 38 -3.20 7.64 -21.31
N GLY A 39 -2.29 8.30 -20.62
CA GLY A 39 -2.55 9.62 -20.05
C GLY A 39 -2.75 9.51 -18.55
N ASP A 40 -2.79 10.66 -17.89
CA ASP A 40 -2.98 10.72 -16.45
C ASP A 40 -4.49 10.76 -16.16
N ASP A 41 -5.09 9.60 -15.89
CA ASP A 41 -6.53 9.40 -15.86
C ASP A 41 -7.12 9.51 -14.45
N ILE A 42 -8.40 9.88 -14.36
CA ILE A 42 -9.19 9.86 -13.12
C ILE A 42 -10.35 8.86 -13.27
N LEU A 43 -10.30 7.76 -12.52
CA LEU A 43 -11.32 6.71 -12.51
C LEU A 43 -12.01 6.66 -11.14
N VAL A 44 -13.34 6.81 -11.14
CA VAL A 44 -14.18 6.70 -9.93
C VAL A 44 -15.30 5.72 -10.19
N ALA A 45 -15.29 4.55 -9.54
CA ALA A 45 -16.25 3.50 -9.83
C ALA A 45 -17.59 3.70 -9.12
N GLY A 46 -17.59 3.86 -7.79
CA GLY A 46 -18.78 4.23 -7.03
C GLY A 46 -19.34 3.08 -6.19
N PHE A 47 -20.65 2.83 -6.28
CA PHE A 47 -21.26 1.75 -5.50
C PHE A 47 -21.29 0.44 -6.28
N GLY A 48 -20.63 -0.59 -5.78
CA GLY A 48 -20.68 -1.91 -6.40
C GLY A 48 -19.41 -2.68 -6.19
N ASN A 49 -19.27 -3.81 -6.88
CA ASN A 49 -18.01 -4.52 -6.93
C ASN A 49 -17.39 -4.26 -8.30
N ASP A 50 -16.43 -3.35 -8.34
CA ASP A 50 -15.96 -2.75 -9.56
C ASP A 50 -14.56 -3.24 -9.96
N ILE A 51 -14.23 -3.05 -11.24
CA ILE A 51 -12.89 -3.32 -11.78
C ILE A 51 -12.37 -2.06 -12.46
N LEU A 52 -11.23 -1.57 -12.00
CA LEU A 52 -10.57 -0.38 -12.54
C LEU A 52 -9.21 -0.76 -13.11
N PHE A 53 -8.91 -0.22 -14.29
CA PHE A 53 -7.60 -0.30 -14.94
C PHE A 53 -7.15 1.13 -15.27
N GLY A 54 -6.10 1.62 -14.63
CA GLY A 54 -5.52 2.94 -14.93
C GLY A 54 -4.92 2.93 -16.32
N GLY A 55 -3.85 2.16 -16.49
CA GLY A 55 -3.23 1.95 -17.79
C GLY A 55 -1.80 2.43 -17.77
N ALA A 56 -1.48 3.49 -18.52
CA ALA A 56 -0.15 4.07 -18.58
C ALA A 56 -0.24 5.57 -18.34
N GLY A 57 0.53 6.10 -17.41
CA GLY A 57 0.40 7.47 -16.93
C GLY A 57 0.24 7.46 -15.42
N ASP A 58 0.29 8.64 -14.80
CA ASP A 58 0.15 8.75 -13.35
C ASP A 58 -1.35 8.88 -13.00
N ASP A 59 -1.99 7.78 -12.63
CA ASP A 59 -3.45 7.67 -12.53
C ASP A 59 -3.98 7.89 -11.10
N LEU A 60 -5.25 8.34 -11.00
CA LEU A 60 -6.01 8.39 -9.75
C LEU A 60 -7.22 7.45 -9.82
N LEU A 61 -7.20 6.39 -9.01
CA LEU A 61 -8.21 5.33 -9.03
C LEU A 61 -8.94 5.23 -7.69
N TYR A 62 -10.27 5.33 -7.72
CA TYR A 62 -11.13 5.20 -6.54
C TYR A 62 -12.25 4.18 -6.74
N GLY A 63 -12.21 3.09 -5.98
CA GLY A 63 -13.26 2.06 -5.96
C GLY A 63 -14.55 2.56 -5.31
N ASP A 64 -14.41 3.27 -4.19
CA ASP A 64 -15.50 3.71 -3.31
C ASP A 64 -16.11 2.52 -2.55
N ALA A 65 -17.40 2.21 -2.67
CA ALA A 65 -18.04 1.28 -1.75
C ALA A 65 -18.31 -0.09 -2.39
N GLY A 66 -17.66 -1.12 -1.88
CA GLY A 66 -17.97 -2.52 -2.18
C GLY A 66 -16.75 -3.43 -2.11
N LEU A 67 -16.61 -4.36 -3.04
CA LEU A 67 -15.43 -5.24 -3.13
C LEU A 67 -14.77 -4.97 -4.48
N ASP A 68 -13.80 -4.06 -4.47
CA ASP A 68 -13.24 -3.55 -5.71
C ASP A 68 -11.91 -4.21 -6.05
N THR A 69 -11.62 -4.29 -7.35
CA THR A 69 -10.32 -4.71 -7.87
C THR A 69 -9.73 -3.56 -8.69
N ILE A 70 -8.58 -3.05 -8.26
CA ILE A 70 -7.97 -1.86 -8.83
C ILE A 70 -6.54 -2.20 -9.28
N TYR A 71 -6.26 -1.95 -10.56
CA TYR A 71 -4.94 -2.06 -11.17
C TYR A 71 -4.48 -0.67 -11.60
N GLY A 72 -3.36 -0.20 -11.04
CA GLY A 72 -2.73 1.08 -11.41
C GLY A 72 -2.21 1.02 -12.84
N GLY A 73 -1.14 0.25 -13.04
CA GLY A 73 -0.59 -0.02 -14.37
C GLY A 73 0.85 0.45 -14.45
N ASP A 74 1.22 1.12 -15.53
CA ASP A 74 2.53 1.77 -15.67
C ASP A 74 2.42 3.23 -15.22
N GLY A 75 3.15 3.67 -14.20
CA GLY A 75 3.12 5.06 -13.73
C GLY A 75 3.19 5.15 -12.21
N ASP A 76 3.37 6.35 -11.67
CA ASP A 76 3.31 6.55 -10.22
C ASP A 76 1.84 6.81 -9.80
N ASP A 77 1.11 5.77 -9.45
CA ASP A 77 -0.36 5.82 -9.29
C ASP A 77 -0.83 6.11 -7.86
N VAL A 78 -2.08 6.55 -7.73
CA VAL A 78 -2.78 6.68 -6.44
C VAL A 78 -4.04 5.82 -6.40
N LEU A 79 -4.02 4.77 -5.57
CA LEU A 79 -5.07 3.78 -5.46
C LEU A 79 -5.82 3.90 -4.13
N LEU A 80 -7.13 4.08 -4.21
CA LEU A 80 -8.05 4.15 -3.09
C LEU A 80 -9.11 3.04 -3.24
N GLY A 81 -9.06 2.01 -2.40
CA GLY A 81 -10.10 0.97 -2.39
C GLY A 81 -11.45 1.51 -1.92
N GLY A 82 -11.45 2.22 -0.79
CA GLY A 82 -12.67 2.72 -0.14
C GLY A 82 -13.21 1.72 0.89
N PRO A 83 -14.49 1.85 1.32
CA PRO A 83 -15.10 0.89 2.24
C PRO A 83 -15.31 -0.47 1.57
N GLY A 84 -14.48 -1.44 1.93
CA GLY A 84 -14.50 -2.72 1.26
C GLY A 84 -13.44 -3.68 1.75
N GLY A 85 -13.43 -4.87 1.18
CA GLY A 85 -12.30 -5.80 1.26
C GLY A 85 -11.69 -5.89 -0.12
N ASP A 86 -10.89 -4.89 -0.47
CA ASP A 86 -10.50 -4.60 -1.85
C ASP A 86 -9.20 -5.30 -2.23
N ALA A 87 -8.97 -5.46 -3.53
CA ALA A 87 -7.70 -5.93 -4.09
C ALA A 87 -7.06 -4.81 -4.91
N LEU A 88 -5.94 -4.27 -4.42
CA LEU A 88 -5.22 -3.15 -5.01
C LEU A 88 -3.86 -3.61 -5.52
N TYR A 89 -3.57 -3.33 -6.79
CA TYR A 89 -2.34 -3.70 -7.48
C TYR A 89 -1.73 -2.44 -8.09
N GLY A 90 -0.54 -2.05 -7.63
CA GLY A 90 0.19 -0.89 -8.17
C GLY A 90 0.81 -1.15 -9.54
N ASP A 91 1.22 -2.41 -9.77
CA ASP A 91 1.90 -2.85 -10.98
C ASP A 91 3.31 -2.25 -11.16
N ALA A 92 3.52 -1.19 -11.95
CA ALA A 92 4.86 -0.67 -12.21
C ALA A 92 4.94 0.83 -11.93
N GLY A 93 5.78 1.22 -10.98
CA GLY A 93 5.95 2.62 -10.58
C GLY A 93 6.09 2.73 -9.07
N ASN A 94 6.04 3.96 -8.55
CA ASN A 94 6.10 4.22 -7.12
C ASN A 94 4.72 4.62 -6.64
N ASP A 95 3.94 3.63 -6.20
CA ASP A 95 2.50 3.84 -6.02
C ASP A 95 2.13 4.28 -4.61
N ILE A 96 0.99 4.94 -4.50
CA ILE A 96 0.40 5.34 -3.22
C ILE A 96 -0.93 4.65 -3.01
N PHE A 97 -1.00 3.78 -2.02
CA PHE A 97 -2.22 3.13 -1.58
C PHE A 97 -2.82 3.89 -0.41
N VAL A 98 -4.07 4.32 -0.50
CA VAL A 98 -4.78 4.98 0.60
C VAL A 98 -5.80 4.01 1.20
N GLY A 99 -5.53 3.59 2.43
CA GLY A 99 -6.42 2.70 3.17
C GLY A 99 -7.49 3.45 3.97
N TYR A 100 -8.71 2.91 3.96
CA TYR A 100 -9.82 3.35 4.82
C TYR A 100 -10.12 2.28 5.88
N GLU A 101 -9.82 2.55 7.15
CA GLU A 101 -10.28 1.67 8.24
C GLU A 101 -11.74 1.99 8.61
N THR A 102 -12.69 1.24 8.05
CA THR A 102 -14.07 1.22 8.55
C THR A 102 -14.33 -0.06 9.34
N TYR A 103 -14.93 0.03 10.53
CA TYR A 103 -15.27 -1.16 11.32
C TYR A 103 -16.28 -2.04 10.56
N GLY A 104 -15.92 -3.31 10.32
CA GLY A 104 -16.81 -4.30 9.71
C GLY A 104 -16.67 -4.50 8.20
N VAL A 105 -15.75 -3.78 7.55
CA VAL A 105 -15.34 -4.07 6.16
C VAL A 105 -14.23 -5.13 6.16
N GLY A 106 -14.12 -5.89 5.07
CA GLY A 106 -13.11 -6.93 4.92
C GLY A 106 -11.69 -6.37 4.93
N PRO A 107 -10.65 -7.20 5.15
CA PRO A 107 -9.28 -6.76 4.96
C PRO A 107 -8.98 -6.52 3.47
N ASN A 108 -8.21 -5.48 3.16
CA ASN A 108 -7.70 -5.24 1.80
C ASN A 108 -6.49 -6.13 1.50
N THR A 109 -6.36 -6.55 0.25
CA THR A 109 -5.17 -7.16 -0.34
C THR A 109 -4.46 -6.09 -1.15
N ILE A 110 -3.18 -5.88 -0.89
CA ILE A 110 -2.40 -4.82 -1.54
C ILE A 110 -1.11 -5.43 -2.08
N ASP A 111 -0.87 -5.29 -3.37
CA ASP A 111 0.37 -5.65 -4.05
C ASP A 111 0.98 -4.37 -4.63
N GLY A 112 2.18 -4.00 -4.16
CA GLY A 112 2.85 -2.80 -4.62
C GLY A 112 3.43 -2.95 -6.03
N GLY A 113 3.78 -4.17 -6.44
CA GLY A 113 4.43 -4.36 -7.73
C GLY A 113 5.87 -3.84 -7.77
N ALA A 114 6.27 -3.26 -8.88
CA ALA A 114 7.65 -2.88 -9.16
C ALA A 114 7.90 -1.40 -8.84
N GLY A 115 8.62 -1.12 -7.75
CA GLY A 115 9.10 0.22 -7.44
C GLY A 115 9.15 0.42 -5.93
N PHE A 116 9.05 1.68 -5.51
CA PHE A 116 9.01 2.06 -4.10
C PHE A 116 7.62 2.58 -3.72
N ASP A 117 6.81 1.68 -3.16
CA ASP A 117 5.42 2.00 -2.91
C ASP A 117 5.21 2.56 -1.49
N VAL A 118 4.08 3.24 -1.30
CA VAL A 118 3.69 3.86 -0.05
C VAL A 118 2.26 3.48 0.28
N LEU A 119 2.08 2.80 1.40
CA LEU A 119 0.77 2.59 2.00
C LEU A 119 0.45 3.67 3.05
N SER A 120 -0.52 4.53 2.78
CA SER A 120 -0.99 5.60 3.65
C SER A 120 -2.30 5.22 4.33
N TRP A 121 -2.32 5.21 5.67
CA TRP A 121 -3.54 5.01 6.47
C TRP A 121 -3.94 6.34 7.12
N GLN A 122 -5.19 6.77 6.91
CA GLN A 122 -5.75 7.92 7.61
C GLN A 122 -6.70 7.45 8.71
N ASP A 123 -6.19 7.32 9.94
CA ASP A 123 -7.03 7.08 11.11
C ASP A 123 -7.29 8.38 11.88
N ALA A 124 -8.51 8.50 12.41
CA ALA A 124 -9.12 9.73 12.92
C ALA A 124 -8.52 10.35 14.21
N VAL A 125 -7.25 10.06 14.56
CA VAL A 125 -6.63 10.69 15.75
C VAL A 125 -5.17 11.12 15.61
N GLU A 126 -4.43 10.76 14.56
CA GLU A 126 -3.15 11.40 14.20
C GLU A 126 -2.79 10.95 12.77
N SER A 127 -2.39 11.89 11.91
CA SER A 127 -1.92 11.62 10.54
C SER A 127 -0.58 10.87 10.55
N LEU A 128 -0.61 9.57 10.84
CA LEU A 128 0.55 8.70 10.77
C LEU A 128 0.64 8.04 9.39
N ALA A 129 1.24 8.74 8.43
CA ALA A 129 1.73 8.10 7.22
C ALA A 129 2.86 7.13 7.60
N PHE A 130 2.61 5.83 7.54
CA PHE A 130 3.63 4.81 7.75
C PHE A 130 4.17 4.39 6.37
N ARG A 131 5.39 4.81 6.03
CA ARG A 131 6.03 4.39 4.79
C ARG A 131 6.42 2.91 4.92
N VAL A 132 5.66 2.05 4.26
CA VAL A 132 6.07 0.67 3.99
C VAL A 132 6.47 0.61 2.54
N ASP A 133 7.76 0.41 2.30
CA ASP A 133 8.23 -0.01 0.98
C ASP A 133 7.72 -1.44 0.76
N LEU A 134 6.78 -1.59 -0.15
CA LEU A 134 6.18 -2.88 -0.49
C LEU A 134 7.15 -3.72 -1.35
N GLY A 135 8.04 -3.06 -2.11
CA GLY A 135 8.80 -3.68 -3.20
C GLY A 135 7.92 -4.59 -4.05
N ALA A 136 8.53 -5.61 -4.67
CA ALA A 136 7.81 -6.67 -5.42
C ALA A 136 7.02 -7.66 -4.53
N GLY A 137 6.47 -7.22 -3.39
CA GLY A 137 5.87 -8.06 -2.35
C GLY A 137 4.41 -7.76 -2.05
N LEU A 138 3.66 -8.83 -1.76
CA LEU A 138 2.24 -8.78 -1.38
C LEU A 138 2.05 -8.47 0.12
N LEU A 139 1.18 -7.53 0.47
CA LEU A 139 0.70 -7.29 1.83
C LEU A 139 -0.79 -7.61 1.99
N SER A 140 -1.15 -8.18 3.13
CA SER A 140 -2.55 -8.36 3.53
C SER A 140 -2.85 -7.62 4.84
N SER A 141 -3.81 -6.71 4.75
CA SER A 141 -4.93 -6.36 5.65
C SER A 141 -5.08 -6.84 7.13
N ALA A 142 -4.18 -7.61 7.78
CA ALA A 142 -4.53 -8.45 8.96
C ALA A 142 -4.67 -7.75 10.34
N ARG A 143 -5.84 -7.18 10.66
CA ARG A 143 -6.22 -6.62 12.00
C ARG A 143 -5.64 -7.41 13.20
N ALA A 144 -4.89 -6.75 14.08
CA ALA A 144 -4.50 -7.32 15.37
C ALA A 144 -5.60 -7.11 16.45
N PRO A 145 -5.71 -8.02 17.46
CA PRO A 145 -6.81 -8.01 18.42
C PRO A 145 -6.87 -6.72 19.25
N ALA A 146 -8.09 -6.31 19.63
CA ALA A 146 -8.39 -5.03 20.28
C ALA A 146 -7.69 -4.77 21.63
N THR A 147 -7.00 -5.76 22.19
CA THR A 147 -6.22 -5.69 23.44
C THR A 147 -4.73 -5.45 23.22
N ALA A 148 -4.27 -5.43 21.96
CA ALA A 148 -2.87 -5.15 21.62
C ALA A 148 -2.53 -3.67 21.88
N SER A 149 -1.30 -3.42 22.34
CA SER A 149 -0.73 -2.07 22.42
C SER A 149 -0.78 -1.42 21.03
N PRO A 150 -0.90 -0.09 20.88
CA PRO A 150 -0.90 0.57 19.56
C PRO A 150 0.31 0.19 18.68
N ALA A 151 1.41 -0.24 19.31
CA ALA A 151 2.60 -0.78 18.64
C ALA A 151 2.46 -2.25 18.19
N SER A 152 1.67 -3.08 18.88
CA SER A 152 1.41 -4.49 18.53
C SER A 152 0.11 -4.70 17.75
N ARG A 153 -0.60 -3.61 17.40
CA ARG A 153 -1.69 -3.61 16.43
C ARG A 153 -1.21 -3.68 14.96
N ARG A 154 0.11 -3.64 14.75
CA ARG A 154 0.78 -3.23 13.51
C ARG A 154 1.16 -4.37 12.54
N TRP A 155 0.32 -5.41 12.46
CA TRP A 155 0.43 -6.60 11.61
C TRP A 155 1.50 -7.65 11.87
N SER A 156 1.07 -8.88 11.58
CA SER A 156 1.89 -10.01 11.17
C SER A 156 1.95 -10.05 9.64
N ALA A 157 3.07 -9.62 9.05
CA ALA A 157 3.37 -10.03 7.69
C ALA A 157 3.57 -11.56 7.71
N ARG A 158 2.73 -12.35 7.03
CA ARG A 158 3.15 -13.69 6.59
C ARG A 158 3.99 -13.47 5.33
N SER A 159 5.17 -12.89 5.49
CA SER A 159 6.07 -12.67 4.37
C SER A 159 7.00 -13.87 4.22
N GLU A 160 6.99 -14.50 3.06
CA GLU A 160 8.20 -15.21 2.57
C GLU A 160 9.32 -14.22 2.20
N THR A 161 9.07 -12.91 2.18
CA THR A 161 10.09 -11.91 1.86
C THR A 161 10.11 -10.76 2.88
N THR A 162 11.19 -10.72 3.65
CA THR A 162 11.51 -9.75 4.70
C THR A 162 11.06 -8.32 4.43
N CYS A 163 10.16 -7.80 5.27
CA CYS A 163 9.92 -6.36 5.45
C CYS A 163 11.20 -5.72 6.03
N SER A 164 12.03 -5.11 5.17
CA SER A 164 13.29 -4.52 5.60
C SER A 164 13.05 -3.15 6.24
N SER A 165 13.05 -3.15 7.57
CA SER A 165 13.16 -1.98 8.45
C SER A 165 12.14 -0.87 8.23
N ALA A 166 11.04 -0.98 8.97
CA ALA A 166 10.21 0.13 9.40
C ALA A 166 11.05 1.22 10.13
N ALA A 167 11.57 2.20 9.40
CA ALA A 167 12.14 3.40 10.00
C ALA A 167 11.03 4.47 10.10
N PRO A 168 10.75 5.03 11.29
CA PRO A 168 9.81 6.13 11.40
C PRO A 168 10.37 7.36 10.69
N ILE A 169 9.56 8.04 9.87
CA ILE A 169 9.84 9.41 9.46
C ILE A 169 9.73 10.30 10.69
N SER A 170 10.86 10.53 11.36
CA SER A 170 10.95 11.57 12.39
C SER A 170 10.55 12.89 11.77
N ALA A 171 9.54 13.53 12.33
CA ALA A 171 9.33 14.95 12.14
C ALA A 171 10.67 15.67 12.41
N SER A 172 11.05 16.55 11.49
CA SER A 172 12.25 17.37 11.58
C SER A 172 12.24 18.20 12.86
N SER A 173 13.26 18.01 13.70
CA SER A 173 13.77 19.07 14.57
C SER A 173 15.30 19.06 14.55
N THR A 174 15.88 19.95 13.74
CA THR A 174 17.17 20.65 13.90
C THR A 174 18.35 19.95 14.62
N ALA A 175 19.38 19.65 13.83
CA ALA A 175 20.84 19.82 14.07
C ALA A 175 21.47 19.47 15.43
N ALA A 176 22.36 18.48 15.45
CA ALA A 176 23.73 18.63 15.97
C ALA A 176 24.66 17.49 15.48
N ALA A 177 25.92 17.87 15.26
CA ALA A 177 26.94 17.19 14.50
C ALA A 177 27.45 15.83 15.02
N ALA A 178 27.90 15.05 14.04
CA ALA A 178 28.83 13.94 14.05
C ALA A 178 29.88 13.88 15.19
N THR A 179 30.15 12.67 15.68
CA THR A 179 31.51 12.10 15.55
C THR A 179 31.41 10.57 15.44
N ALA A 180 31.78 10.06 14.27
CA ALA A 180 32.03 8.65 14.05
C ALA A 180 33.52 8.38 14.25
N THR A 181 33.86 7.29 14.95
CA THR A 181 35.12 6.59 14.68
C THR A 181 34.83 5.10 14.57
N SER A 182 34.87 4.67 13.32
CA SER A 182 34.99 3.34 12.75
C SER A 182 36.24 2.60 13.31
N THR A 183 36.54 1.30 13.18
CA THR A 183 36.20 0.20 12.27
C THR A 183 36.90 -1.09 12.85
N PRO A 184 37.01 -2.27 12.18
CA PRO A 184 36.47 -3.53 12.70
C PRO A 184 37.53 -4.66 12.78
N THR A 185 37.06 -5.91 12.59
CA THR A 185 37.74 -7.20 12.25
C THR A 185 37.84 -8.19 13.42
N ARG A 186 37.00 -9.23 13.45
CA ARG A 186 36.96 -10.49 12.65
C ARG A 186 37.88 -11.55 13.26
N SER A 187 37.26 -12.70 13.58
CA SER A 187 37.71 -14.06 13.28
C SER A 187 37.89 -15.01 14.47
N ALA A 188 37.12 -16.10 14.40
CA ALA A 188 37.42 -17.46 14.85
C ALA A 188 37.36 -17.81 16.35
N ALA A 189 36.39 -18.66 16.66
CA ALA A 189 36.36 -19.62 17.78
C ALA A 189 37.38 -20.78 17.54
N PRO A 190 37.47 -21.87 18.35
CA PRO A 190 36.83 -22.19 19.64
C PRO A 190 37.80 -22.81 20.69
N THR A 191 37.22 -23.37 21.77
CA THR A 191 37.69 -24.51 22.60
C THR A 191 38.52 -24.23 23.87
N THR A 192 37.93 -24.44 25.06
CA THR A 192 38.09 -25.61 25.97
C THR A 192 37.69 -25.26 27.41
N THR A 193 36.70 -25.99 27.94
CA THR A 193 36.31 -26.20 29.35
C THR A 193 37.47 -26.88 30.12
N PRO A 194 37.68 -26.77 31.46
CA PRO A 194 36.75 -27.38 32.42
C PRO A 194 36.58 -26.76 33.84
N THR A 195 35.34 -26.93 34.33
CA THR A 195 34.88 -27.23 35.69
C THR A 195 35.72 -26.84 36.92
N ARG A 196 35.13 -26.03 37.81
CA ARG A 196 35.45 -26.06 39.25
C ARG A 196 34.20 -25.87 40.09
N ARG A 197 33.70 -26.95 40.70
CA ARG A 197 32.89 -26.89 41.92
C ARG A 197 33.29 -28.07 42.81
N THR A 198 33.92 -27.74 43.91
CA THR A 198 34.25 -28.64 45.02
C THR A 198 33.02 -28.81 45.91
N SER A 199 32.70 -30.04 46.28
CA SER A 199 31.68 -30.41 47.29
C SER A 199 32.18 -30.18 48.73
N PRO A 200 31.30 -29.97 49.71
CA PRO A 200 31.65 -29.92 51.13
C PRO A 200 31.30 -31.25 51.86
N PRO A 201 31.85 -31.51 53.05
CA PRO A 201 31.14 -32.22 54.12
C PRO A 201 30.24 -31.28 54.93
#